data_AF-A0A9Q5YK25-F1
#
_entry.id   AF-A0A9Q5YK25-F1
#
_cell.length_a   1.000
_cell.length_b   1.000
_cell.length_c   1.000
_cell.angle_alpha   90.00
_cell.angle_beta   90.00
_cell.angle_gamma   90.00
#
_symmetry.space_group_name_H-M   'P 1'
#
loop_
_entity.id
_entity.type
_entity.pdbx_description
1 polymer ?
#
loop_
_entity_poly.entity_id
_entity_poly.type
_entity_poly.pdbx_seq_one_letter_code
_entity_poly.pdbx_strand_id
1 'polypeptide(L)' 'MSNYQPSVYIASLSDYNAGRFHGEWVSVDGDEDTLYEAIQNILSSSEEEGAEEWAIHDYEDLALR' A
#
# COMPACT_ATOMS: atom_id res chain seq x y z
N MET A 1 -10.01 -21.38 -14.84
CA MET A 1 -8.93 -20.97 -13.94
C MET A 1 -9.39 -19.73 -13.18
N SER A 2 -9.25 -19.69 -11.87
CA SER A 2 -9.40 -18.43 -11.11
C SER A 2 -8.21 -17.54 -11.44
N ASN A 3 -8.45 -16.35 -12.01
CA ASN A 3 -7.44 -15.30 -12.16
C ASN A 3 -7.27 -14.64 -10.79
N TYR A 4 -6.62 -15.33 -9.88
CA TYR A 4 -6.35 -14.81 -8.55
C TYR A 4 -5.19 -13.83 -8.63
N GLN A 5 -5.45 -12.55 -8.38
CA GLN A 5 -4.43 -11.51 -8.38
C GLN A 5 -4.43 -10.83 -7.00
N PRO A 6 -3.80 -11.45 -5.99
CA PRO A 6 -3.70 -10.86 -4.66
C PRO A 6 -3.12 -9.46 -4.74
N SER A 7 -3.77 -8.51 -4.08
CA SER A 7 -3.29 -7.14 -4.00
C SER A 7 -3.64 -6.52 -2.65
N VAL A 8 -2.87 -5.51 -2.27
CA VAL A 8 -3.04 -4.77 -1.02
C VAL A 8 -3.10 -3.29 -1.31
N TYR A 9 -3.94 -2.57 -0.57
CA TYR A 9 -3.94 -1.11 -0.58
C TYR A 9 -3.04 -0.60 0.55
N ILE A 10 -1.92 0.00 0.17
CA ILE A 10 -0.93 0.57 1.09
C ILE A 10 -1.15 2.08 1.13
N ALA A 11 -1.24 2.67 2.32
CA ALA A 11 -1.40 4.11 2.48
C ALA A 11 -0.41 4.71 3.47
N SER A 12 -0.13 6.01 3.30
CA SER A 12 0.61 6.83 4.26
C SER A 12 -0.24 7.08 5.51
N LEU A 13 0.30 6.76 6.69
CA LEU A 13 -0.40 6.90 7.95
C LEU A 13 -0.56 8.38 8.35
N SER A 14 0.43 9.22 8.03
CA SER A 14 0.35 10.67 8.27
C SER A 14 -0.78 11.30 7.46
N ASP A 15 -0.86 11.01 6.16
CA ASP A 15 -1.93 11.51 5.29
C ASP A 15 -3.30 11.01 5.76
N TYR A 16 -3.40 9.74 6.12
CA TYR A 16 -4.62 9.16 6.66
C TYR A 16 -5.08 9.87 7.95
N ASN A 17 -4.16 10.12 8.88
CA ASN A 17 -4.44 10.86 10.12
C ASN A 17 -4.86 12.32 9.86
N ALA A 18 -4.39 12.91 8.76
CA ALA A 18 -4.81 14.22 8.29
C ALA A 18 -6.14 14.20 7.50
N GLY A 19 -6.77 13.03 7.34
CA GLY A 19 -8.04 12.85 6.64
C GLY A 19 -7.92 12.81 5.12
N ARG A 20 -6.73 12.48 4.59
CA ARG A 20 -6.45 12.35 3.15
C ARG A 20 -6.36 10.88 2.75
N PHE A 21 -6.80 10.58 1.54
CA PHE A 21 -6.59 9.27 0.92
C PHE A 21 -5.34 9.33 0.04
N HIS A 22 -4.21 8.92 0.62
CA HIS A 22 -2.92 8.87 -0.09
C HIS A 22 -2.30 7.48 0.05
N GLY A 23 -2.36 6.72 -1.04
CA GLY A 23 -1.97 5.32 -1.08
C GLY A 23 -2.22 4.69 -2.44
N GLU A 24 -1.74 3.46 -2.65
CA GLU A 24 -1.86 2.75 -3.92
C GLU A 24 -2.17 1.26 -3.73
N TRP A 25 -2.81 0.66 -4.74
CA TRP A 25 -3.00 -0.78 -4.83
C TRP A 25 -1.76 -1.43 -5.43
N VAL A 26 -1.19 -2.40 -4.72
CA VAL A 26 0.03 -3.11 -5.12
C VAL A 26 -0.23 -4.61 -5.22
N SER A 27 0.21 -5.23 -6.32
CA SER A 27 0.14 -6.68 -6.51
C SER A 27 1.06 -7.40 -5.54
N VAL A 28 0.59 -8.50 -4.95
CA VAL A 28 1.35 -9.37 -4.04
C VAL A 28 1.67 -10.67 -4.77
N ASP A 29 2.63 -10.63 -5.68
CA ASP A 29 3.05 -11.77 -6.52
C ASP A 29 4.28 -12.53 -5.98
N GLY A 30 4.73 -12.17 -4.77
CA GLY A 30 5.89 -12.75 -4.11
C GLY A 30 7.18 -11.96 -4.32
N ASP A 31 7.13 -10.85 -5.05
CA ASP A 31 8.23 -9.89 -5.13
C ASP A 31 8.12 -8.82 -4.03
N GLU A 32 9.01 -8.90 -3.03
CA GLU A 32 9.06 -7.93 -1.93
C GLU A 32 9.59 -6.57 -2.39
N ASP A 33 10.47 -6.52 -3.40
CA ASP A 33 11.09 -5.27 -3.84
C ASP A 33 10.03 -4.33 -4.43
N THR A 34 9.09 -4.86 -5.22
CA THR A 34 7.93 -4.12 -5.74
C THR A 34 7.09 -3.49 -4.61
N LEU A 35 6.86 -4.22 -3.51
CA LEU A 35 6.12 -3.70 -2.35
C LEU A 35 6.90 -2.59 -1.63
N TYR A 36 8.21 -2.75 -1.46
CA TYR A 36 9.05 -1.72 -0.84
C TYR A 36 9.14 -0.46 -1.69
N GLU A 37 9.30 -0.59 -3.01
CA GLU A 37 9.31 0.55 -3.94
C GLU A 37 7.99 1.32 -3.87
N ALA A 38 6.85 0.62 -3.86
CA ALA A 38 5.53 1.22 -3.69
C ALA A 38 5.43 2.01 -2.37
N ILE A 39 5.84 1.41 -1.24
CA ILE A 39 5.86 2.09 0.07
C ILE A 39 6.70 3.37 0.02
N GLN A 40 7.91 3.31 -0.54
CA GLN A 40 8.79 4.48 -0.64
C GLN A 40 8.18 5.57 -1.54
N ASN A 41 7.53 5.19 -2.63
CA ASN A 41 6.84 6.12 -3.51
C ASN A 41 5.65 6.80 -2.82
N ILE A 42 4.82 6.05 -2.09
CA ILE A 42 3.70 6.60 -1.30
C ILE A 42 4.23 7.61 -0.27
N LEU A 43 5.24 7.23 0.52
CA LEU A 43 5.77 8.11 1.58
C LEU A 43 6.44 9.36 1.01
N SER A 44 7.27 9.23 -0.03
CA SER A 44 7.95 10.37 -0.66
C SER A 44 7.03 11.33 -1.40
N SER A 45 5.82 10.90 -1.76
CA SER A 45 4.81 11.72 -2.43
C SER A 45 3.72 12.25 -1.48
N SER A 46 3.85 12.02 -0.18
CA SER A 46 2.93 12.48 0.85
C SER A 46 2.74 14.00 0.84
N GLU A 47 1.54 14.46 1.21
CA GLU A 47 1.27 15.87 1.48
C GLU A 47 1.69 16.28 2.90
N GLU A 48 1.94 15.32 3.79
CA GLU A 48 2.37 15.56 5.17
C GLU A 48 3.90 15.58 5.28
N GLU A 49 4.43 16.56 6.02
CA GLU A 49 5.86 16.64 6.26
C GLU A 49 6.35 15.48 7.13
N GLY A 50 7.40 14.79 6.68
CA GLY A 50 8.01 13.70 7.44
C GLY A 50 7.16 12.43 7.47
N ALA A 51 6.39 12.14 6.42
CA ALA A 51 5.71 10.86 6.29
C ALA A 51 6.72 9.71 6.23
N GLU A 52 6.71 8.87 7.27
CA GLU A 52 7.59 7.70 7.42
C GLU A 52 6.80 6.40 7.66
N GLU A 53 5.58 6.53 8.15
CA GLU A 53 4.74 5.41 8.57
C GLU A 53 3.71 5.07 7.48
N TRP A 54 3.53 3.77 7.26
CA TRP A 54 2.58 3.21 6.29
C TRP A 54 1.75 2.10 6.93
N ALA A 55 0.59 1.83 6.34
CA ALA A 55 -0.25 0.71 6.72
C ALA A 55 -0.94 0.09 5.51
N ILE A 56 -1.18 -1.23 5.57
CA ILE A 56 -2.12 -1.89 4.67
C ILE A 56 -3.53 -1.62 5.19
N HIS A 57 -4.31 -0.86 4.43
CA HIS A 57 -5.67 -0.45 4.80
C HIS A 57 -6.74 -1.38 4.22
N ASP A 58 -6.43 -2.08 3.13
CA ASP A 58 -7.34 -3.03 2.51
C ASP A 58 -6.58 -4.10 1.72
N TYR A 59 -7.27 -5.17 1.35
CA TYR A 59 -6.74 -6.23 0.50
C TYR A 59 -7.82 -6.83 -0.41
N GLU A 60 -7.41 -7.23 -1.60
CA GLU A 60 -8.23 -7.99 -2.54
C GLU A 60 -7.54 -9.31 -2.85
N ASP A 61 -8.33 -10.37 -3.02
CA ASP A 61 -7.81 -11.68 -3.41
C ASP A 61 -6.60 -12.11 -2.55
N LEU A 62 -6.59 -11.84 -1.25
CA LEU A 62 -5.66 -12.48 -0.31
C LEU A 62 -6.33 -13.73 0.27
N ALA A 63 -5.92 -14.91 -0.23
CA ALA A 63 -6.59 -16.14 0.14
C ALA A 63 -6.04 -16.54 1.50
N LEU A 64 -6.85 -16.41 2.54
CA LEU A 64 -6.60 -17.06 3.82
C LEU A 64 -6.76 -18.57 3.57
N ARG A 65 -5.67 -19.23 3.19
CA ARG A 65 -5.61 -20.70 3.19
C ARG A 65 -5.44 -21.23 4.61
#